data_AF-A0A403T1W1-F1
#
_entry.id   AF-A0A403T1W1-F1
#
_cell.length_a   1.000
_cell.length_b   1.000
_cell.length_c   1.000
_cell.angle_alpha   90.00
_cell.angle_beta   90.00
_cell.angle_gamma   90.00
#
_symmetry.space_group_name_H-M   'P 1'
#
loop_
_entity.id
_entity.type
_entity.pdbx_description
1 polymer ?
#
loop_
_entity_poly.entity_id
_entity_poly.type
_entity_poly.pdbx_seq_one_letter_code
_entity_poly.pdbx_strand_id
1 'polypeptide(L)'
;MSLKDLDVTDYLFILFLIFVLAGSWSFLNHIIEQFLLDQAVVTLPDIRVIGKVTESIPVNNYTARLRLDDGTTLILETTDAIPAGMTAVLRRTANQKDWLCLKTLSTENIKCYRLQGDLF
;
A
#
# COMPACT_ATOMS: atom_id res chain seq x y z
N MET A 1 49.22 6.46 33.14
CA MET A 1 48.10 6.86 34.01
C MET A 1 47.48 5.57 34.54
N SER A 2 47.63 5.31 35.84
CA SER A 2 47.29 4.01 36.45
C SER A 2 45.78 3.92 36.67
N LEU A 3 45.18 2.75 36.44
CA LEU A 3 43.73 2.49 36.59
C LEU A 3 43.21 2.58 38.04
N LYS A 4 44.04 3.08 38.97
CA LYS A 4 43.82 3.07 40.43
C LYS A 4 43.44 4.45 41.01
N ASP A 5 43.42 5.50 40.19
CA ASP A 5 43.07 6.87 40.60
C ASP A 5 41.67 7.29 40.09
N LEU A 6 40.75 6.34 39.90
CA LEU A 6 39.34 6.69 39.71
C LEU A 6 38.67 6.71 41.09
N ASP A 7 38.14 7.86 41.46
CA ASP A 7 37.40 8.04 42.71
C ASP A 7 36.06 7.26 42.61
N VAL A 8 35.49 6.87 43.76
CA VAL A 8 34.21 6.11 43.78
C VAL A 8 33.11 6.88 43.03
N THR A 9 33.20 8.21 43.05
CA THR A 9 32.34 9.16 42.35
C THR A 9 32.46 9.04 40.82
N ASP A 10 33.66 8.79 40.29
CA ASP A 10 33.88 8.62 38.85
C ASP A 10 33.28 7.31 38.34
N TYR A 11 33.35 6.23 39.13
CA TYR A 11 32.67 4.97 38.82
C TYR A 11 31.16 5.12 38.80
N LEU A 12 30.60 5.86 39.77
CA LEU A 12 29.16 6.12 39.86
C LEU A 12 28.67 6.95 38.68
N PHE A 13 29.48 7.91 38.22
CA PHE A 13 29.20 8.72 37.04
C PHE A 13 29.25 7.91 35.74
N ILE A 14 30.26 7.05 35.56
CA ILE A 14 30.36 6.16 34.39
C ILE A 14 29.18 5.17 34.35
N LEU A 15 28.81 4.60 35.50
CA LEU A 15 27.70 3.66 35.59
C LEU A 15 26.35 4.34 35.29
N PHE A 16 26.17 5.57 35.76
CA PHE A 16 25.01 6.40 35.42
C PHE A 16 24.95 6.70 33.91
N LEU A 17 26.07 7.07 33.29
CA LEU A 17 26.15 7.30 31.84
C LEU A 17 25.80 6.05 31.02
N ILE A 18 26.28 4.88 31.43
CA ILE A 18 25.94 3.61 30.79
C ILE A 18 24.44 3.33 30.89
N PHE A 19 23.83 3.57 32.06
CA PHE A 19 22.39 3.40 32.25
C PHE A 19 21.56 4.33 31.36
N VAL A 20 21.95 5.59 31.24
CA VAL A 20 21.28 6.59 30.37
C VAL A 20 21.43 6.22 28.90
N LEU A 21 22.62 5.75 28.49
CA LEU A 21 22.87 5.31 27.11
C LEU A 21 22.07 4.04 26.77
N ALA A 22 22.03 3.06 27.66
CA ALA A 22 21.24 1.85 27.47
C ALA A 22 19.74 2.15 27.40
N GLY A 23 19.23 3.02 28.29
CA GLY A 23 17.83 3.43 28.30
C GLY A 23 17.42 4.19 27.02
N SER A 24 18.27 5.11 26.55
CA SER A 24 18.00 5.86 25.32
C SER A 24 18.03 4.97 24.06
N TRP A 25 18.92 3.99 24.00
CA TRP A 25 18.95 3.00 22.93
C TRP A 25 17.68 2.14 22.88
N SER A 26 17.23 1.63 24.03
CA SER A 26 15.99 0.85 24.12
C SER A 26 14.76 1.67 23.71
N PHE A 27 14.71 2.95 24.09
CA PHE A 27 13.61 3.85 23.72
C PHE A 27 13.61 4.15 22.22
N LEU A 28 14.79 4.37 21.61
CA LEU A 28 14.92 4.60 20.17
C LEU A 28 14.45 3.38 19.36
N ASN A 29 14.86 2.17 19.77
CA ASN A 29 14.43 0.93 19.13
C ASN A 29 12.91 0.73 19.23
N HIS A 30 12.32 1.05 20.38
CA HIS A 30 10.87 0.94 20.56
C HIS A 30 10.11 1.90 19.63
N ILE A 31 10.58 3.14 19.45
CA ILE A 31 9.98 4.10 18.51
C ILE A 31 10.11 3.60 17.07
N ILE A 32 11.28 3.06 16.68
CA ILE A 32 11.50 2.52 15.34
C ILE A 32 10.59 1.32 15.08
N GLU A 33 10.46 0.40 16.04
CA GLU A 33 9.56 -0.74 15.94
C GLU A 33 8.10 -0.28 15.79
N GLN A 34 7.63 0.65 16.62
CA GLN A 34 6.28 1.20 16.50
C GLN A 34 6.06 1.89 15.15
N PHE A 35 7.02 2.66 14.66
CA PHE A 35 6.95 3.30 13.35
C PHE A 35 6.92 2.29 12.19
N LEU A 36 7.71 1.22 12.27
CA LEU A 36 7.71 0.14 11.29
C LEU A 36 6.41 -0.67 11.33
N LEU A 37 5.84 -0.91 12.51
CA LEU A 37 4.54 -1.55 12.67
C LEU A 37 3.41 -0.66 12.14
N ASP A 38 3.42 0.64 12.44
CA ASP A 38 2.43 1.58 11.91
C ASP A 38 2.54 1.71 10.38
N GLN A 39 3.75 1.70 9.82
CA GLN A 39 3.95 1.60 8.38
C GLN A 39 3.46 0.28 7.79
N ALA A 40 3.55 -0.83 8.52
CA ALA A 40 3.03 -2.12 8.05
C ALA A 40 1.50 -2.22 8.11
N VAL A 41 0.84 -1.48 9.02
CA VAL A 41 -0.63 -1.37 9.09
C VAL A 41 -1.18 -0.50 7.97
N VAL A 42 -0.39 0.45 7.47
CA VAL A 42 -0.71 1.20 6.26
C VAL A 42 -0.32 0.34 5.05
N THR A 43 -1.30 -0.02 4.20
CA THR A 43 -1.14 -0.63 2.86
C THR A 43 -1.40 -2.14 2.70
N LEU A 44 -2.37 -2.73 3.42
CA LEU A 44 -3.14 -3.76 2.71
C LEU A 44 -3.95 -3.05 1.61
N PRO A 45 -3.75 -3.38 0.32
CA PRO A 45 -4.59 -2.82 -0.72
C PRO A 45 -6.03 -3.24 -0.44
N ASP A 46 -6.94 -2.27 -0.35
CA ASP A 46 -8.38 -2.57 -0.30
C ASP A 46 -8.77 -3.05 -1.70
N ILE A 47 -8.93 -4.37 -1.80
CA ILE A 47 -9.25 -5.08 -3.04
C ILE A 47 -10.72 -5.50 -2.98
N ARG A 48 -11.55 -4.92 -3.86
CA ARG A 48 -12.98 -5.23 -3.94
C ARG A 48 -13.33 -5.71 -5.34
N VAL A 49 -13.92 -6.89 -5.44
CA VAL A 49 -14.52 -7.37 -6.70
C VAL A 49 -15.80 -6.57 -6.95
N ILE A 50 -15.91 -5.91 -8.10
CA ILE A 50 -17.07 -5.08 -8.45
C ILE A 50 -18.07 -5.88 -9.30
N GLY A 51 -17.57 -6.70 -10.23
CA GLY A 51 -18.43 -7.47 -11.12
C GLY A 51 -17.67 -8.08 -12.29
N LYS A 52 -18.40 -8.66 -13.24
CA LYS A 52 -17.85 -9.18 -14.50
C LYS A 52 -18.15 -8.23 -15.64
N VAL A 53 -17.18 -8.00 -16.51
CA VAL A 53 -17.34 -7.21 -17.72
C VAL A 53 -18.26 -7.95 -18.68
N THR A 54 -19.40 -7.35 -19.02
CA THR A 54 -20.32 -7.86 -20.04
C THR A 54 -20.02 -7.26 -21.41
N GLU A 55 -19.60 -6.00 -21.44
CA GLU A 55 -19.36 -5.26 -22.69
C GLU A 55 -18.28 -4.20 -22.49
N SER A 56 -17.49 -3.93 -23.54
CA SER A 56 -16.57 -2.80 -23.60
C SER A 56 -16.79 -2.02 -24.89
N ILE A 57 -17.02 -0.71 -24.79
CA ILE A 57 -17.23 0.17 -25.94
C ILE A 57 -16.18 1.29 -25.88
N PRO A 58 -15.32 1.45 -26.90
CA PRO A 58 -14.41 2.59 -26.97
C PRO A 58 -15.21 3.89 -27.12
N VAL A 59 -14.95 4.87 -26.24
CA VAL A 59 -15.60 6.19 -26.27
C VAL A 59 -14.74 7.18 -27.04
N ASN A 60 -13.42 7.12 -26.88
CA ASN A 60 -12.44 7.87 -27.67
C ASN A 60 -11.14 7.06 -27.79
N ASN A 61 -10.10 7.65 -28.38
CA ASN A 61 -8.81 6.96 -28.61
C ASN A 61 -8.09 6.51 -27.33
N TYR A 62 -8.45 7.05 -26.17
CA TYR A 62 -7.77 6.80 -24.90
C TYR A 62 -8.73 6.40 -23.78
N THR A 63 -10.00 6.17 -24.08
CA THR A 63 -11.01 5.82 -23.09
C THR A 63 -11.97 4.76 -23.62
N ALA A 64 -12.28 3.81 -22.74
CA ALA A 64 -13.28 2.80 -22.97
C ALA A 64 -14.33 2.84 -21.87
N ARG A 65 -15.58 2.67 -22.26
CA ARG A 65 -16.71 2.43 -21.38
C ARG A 65 -16.87 0.94 -21.18
N LEU A 66 -16.80 0.48 -19.94
CA LEU A 66 -17.14 -0.88 -19.56
C LEU A 66 -18.54 -0.95 -18.98
N ARG A 67 -19.24 -2.03 -19.29
CA ARG A 67 -20.48 -2.42 -18.63
C ARG A 67 -20.24 -3.69 -17.84
N LEU A 68 -20.72 -3.70 -16.60
CA LEU A 68 -20.65 -4.82 -15.69
C LEU A 68 -21.98 -5.60 -15.67
N ASP A 69 -21.95 -6.80 -15.10
CA ASP A 69 -23.08 -7.73 -15.00
C ASP A 69 -24.21 -7.25 -14.07
N ASP A 70 -23.89 -6.40 -13.11
CA ASP A 70 -24.86 -5.68 -12.27
C ASP A 70 -25.52 -4.49 -12.98
N GLY A 71 -25.11 -4.19 -14.22
CA GLY A 71 -25.57 -3.05 -15.00
C GLY A 71 -24.77 -1.77 -14.78
N THR A 72 -23.79 -1.78 -13.86
CA THR A 72 -22.90 -0.64 -13.60
C THR A 72 -22.06 -0.33 -14.83
N THR A 73 -21.90 0.96 -15.13
CA THR A 73 -21.11 1.44 -16.26
C THR A 73 -19.90 2.21 -15.76
N LEU A 74 -18.70 1.82 -16.17
CA LEU A 74 -17.42 2.42 -15.78
C LEU A 74 -16.74 3.05 -16.99
N ILE A 75 -16.02 4.15 -16.80
CA ILE A 75 -15.19 4.75 -17.85
C ILE A 75 -13.73 4.61 -17.42
N LEU A 76 -12.90 4.07 -18.31
CA LEU A 76 -11.49 3.80 -18.05
C LEU A 76 -10.62 4.48 -19.08
N GLU A 77 -9.47 4.96 -18.64
CA GLU A 77 -8.42 5.46 -19.53
C GLU A 77 -7.61 4.27 -20.06
N THR A 78 -7.91 3.87 -21.30
CA THR A 78 -7.27 2.75 -21.97
C THR A 78 -7.40 2.86 -23.49
N THR A 79 -6.38 2.38 -24.18
CA THR A 79 -6.36 2.11 -25.63
C THR A 79 -6.63 0.65 -25.96
N ASP A 80 -6.63 -0.22 -24.93
CA ASP A 80 -6.77 -1.66 -25.08
C ASP A 80 -8.23 -2.06 -25.30
N ALA A 81 -8.45 -3.02 -26.20
CA ALA A 81 -9.72 -3.73 -26.28
C ALA A 81 -9.87 -4.67 -25.08
N ILE A 82 -10.96 -4.52 -24.33
CA ILE A 82 -11.22 -5.30 -23.11
C ILE A 82 -12.27 -6.37 -23.43
N PRO A 83 -11.92 -7.66 -23.48
CA PRO A 83 -12.88 -8.71 -23.78
C PRO A 83 -13.92 -8.88 -22.66
N ALA A 84 -15.13 -9.26 -23.05
CA ALA A 84 -16.17 -9.68 -22.13
C ALA A 84 -15.75 -10.93 -21.33
N GLY A 85 -16.27 -11.08 -20.11
CA GLY A 85 -15.97 -12.17 -19.20
C GLY A 85 -14.76 -11.93 -18.27
N MET A 86 -14.07 -10.79 -18.40
CA MET A 86 -13.07 -10.36 -17.41
C MET A 86 -13.72 -9.99 -16.08
N THR A 87 -13.10 -10.33 -14.96
CA THR A 87 -13.55 -9.91 -13.63
C THR A 87 -12.95 -8.55 -13.29
N ALA A 88 -13.79 -7.57 -13.01
CA ALA A 88 -13.39 -6.23 -12.60
C ALA A 88 -13.15 -6.19 -11.09
N VAL A 89 -11.92 -5.82 -10.71
CA VAL A 89 -11.46 -5.75 -9.33
C VAL A 89 -10.95 -4.35 -9.05
N LEU A 90 -11.59 -3.63 -8.14
CA LEU A 90 -11.10 -2.37 -7.64
C LEU A 90 -9.91 -2.62 -6.73
N ARG A 91 -8.82 -1.87 -6.91
CA ARG A 91 -7.67 -1.91 -6.01
C ARG A 91 -7.36 -0.48 -5.55
N ARG A 92 -7.48 -0.24 -4.25
CA ARG A 92 -7.06 1.01 -3.62
C ARG A 92 -5.75 0.79 -2.89
N THR A 93 -4.75 1.60 -3.21
CA THR A 93 -3.54 1.75 -2.37
C THR A 93 -3.39 3.20 -1.96
N ALA A 94 -2.57 3.46 -0.93
CA ALA A 94 -2.32 4.82 -0.43
C ALA A 94 -1.87 5.81 -1.54
N ASN A 95 -1.22 5.31 -2.60
CA ASN A 95 -0.77 6.10 -3.76
C ASN A 95 -1.60 5.91 -5.05
N GLN A 96 -2.55 4.98 -5.09
CA GLN A 96 -3.38 4.72 -6.26
C GLN A 96 -4.85 4.73 -5.86
N LYS A 97 -5.40 5.94 -5.80
CA LYS A 97 -6.85 6.13 -5.79
C LYS A 97 -7.38 5.85 -7.19
N ASP A 98 -8.45 5.06 -7.28
CA ASP A 98 -9.27 4.88 -8.48
C ASP A 98 -8.62 4.10 -9.63
N TRP A 99 -7.94 2.99 -9.29
CA TRP A 99 -7.47 2.03 -10.28
C TRP A 99 -8.38 0.79 -10.33
N LEU A 100 -8.82 0.44 -11.53
CA LEU A 100 -9.55 -0.80 -11.81
C LEU A 100 -8.59 -1.83 -12.40
N CYS A 101 -8.38 -2.93 -11.68
CA CYS A 101 -7.66 -4.08 -12.18
C CYS A 101 -8.64 -5.09 -12.78
N LEU A 102 -8.48 -5.37 -14.07
CA LEU A 102 -9.21 -6.43 -14.75
C LEU A 102 -8.38 -7.72 -14.65
N LYS A 103 -9.01 -8.76 -14.11
CA LYS A 103 -8.44 -10.09 -13.98
C LYS A 103 -9.15 -11.04 -14.93
N THR A 104 -8.39 -11.72 -15.78
CA THR A 104 -8.93 -12.83 -16.56
C THR A 104 -9.10 -14.07 -15.68
N LEU A 105 -9.96 -15.02 -16.09
CA LEU A 105 -10.12 -16.31 -15.40
C LEU A 105 -8.78 -17.08 -15.28
N SER A 106 -7.84 -16.83 -16.20
CA SER A 106 -6.45 -17.25 -16.05
C SER A 106 -5.71 -16.26 -15.12
N THR A 107 -5.19 -16.77 -14.01
CA THR A 107 -4.54 -16.00 -12.94
C THR A 107 -3.30 -15.22 -13.37
N GLU A 108 -2.80 -15.43 -14.58
CA GLU A 108 -1.54 -14.85 -15.07
C GLU A 108 -1.68 -13.46 -15.70
N ASN A 109 -2.87 -13.08 -16.15
CA ASN A 109 -3.09 -11.78 -16.80
C ASN A 109 -4.01 -10.88 -15.96
N ILE A 110 -3.39 -10.02 -15.15
CA ILE A 110 -4.04 -8.91 -14.46
C ILE A 110 -3.54 -7.61 -15.09
N LYS A 111 -4.44 -6.82 -15.67
CA LYS A 111 -4.13 -5.48 -16.18
C LYS A 111 -4.87 -4.45 -15.35
N CYS A 112 -4.17 -3.40 -14.93
CA CYS A 112 -4.77 -2.32 -14.15
C CYS A 112 -4.85 -1.04 -14.98
N TYR A 113 -6.04 -0.44 -14.97
CA TYR A 113 -6.41 0.75 -15.72
C TYR A 113 -6.86 1.83 -14.75
N ARG A 114 -6.65 3.09 -15.12
CA ARG A 114 -7.15 4.22 -14.34
C ARG A 114 -8.63 4.45 -14.65
N LEU A 115 -9.45 4.62 -13.61
CA LEU A 115 -10.85 5.00 -13.77
C LEU A 115 -10.97 6.50 -13.98
N GLN A 116 -11.86 6.89 -14.89
CA GLN A 116 -12.36 8.26 -15.01
C GLN A 116 -13.63 8.40 -14.18
N GLY A 117 -13.46 8.83 -12.94
CA GLY A 117 -14.53 9.05 -11.98
C GLY A 117 -14.20 8.45 -10.62
N ASP A 118 -14.82 9.01 -9.58
CA ASP A 118 -14.83 8.39 -8.25
C ASP A 118 -15.96 7.36 -8.21
N LEU A 119 -15.65 6.15 -7.75
CA LEU A 119 -16.67 5.11 -7.51
C LEU A 119 -17.20 5.15 -6.07
N PHE A 120 -16.91 6.24 -5.36
CA PHE A 120 -17.34 6.53 -3.99
C PHE A 120 -18.06 7.88 -3.90
#